data_AF-A0A354DKC2-F1
#
_entry.id   AF-A0A354DKC2-F1
#
_cell.length_a   1.000
_cell.length_b   1.000
_cell.length_c   1.000
_cell.angle_alpha   90.00
_cell.angle_beta   90.00
_cell.angle_gamma   90.00
#
_symmetry.space_group_name_H-M   'P 1'
#
loop_
_entity.id
_entity.type
_entity.pdbx_description
1 polymer ?
#
loop_
_entity_poly.entity_id
_entity_poly.type
_entity_poly.pdbx_seq_one_letter_code
_entity_poly.pdbx_strand_id
1 'polypeptide(L)'
;MLKKHWGKITALLLLVFGKLKWVLALFKLGKFATLATMFVSVWVYALFYGWKFAVALVYLLFVHEMGHLMAAKKKGIKTSPAIFIPFLGALIGMKEKPKDAQTEAFVAYGGPLFGFLSI
;
A
#
# COMPACT_ATOMS: atom_id res chain seq x y z
N MET A 1 -1.95 -41.93 12.49
CA MET A 1 -2.56 -40.58 12.35
C MET A 1 -1.57 -39.40 12.23
N LEU A 2 -0.24 -39.56 12.43
CA LEU A 2 0.71 -38.43 12.48
C LEU A 2 1.07 -37.74 11.14
N LYS A 3 0.97 -38.40 9.98
CA LYS A 3 1.41 -37.82 8.68
C LYS A 3 0.49 -36.70 8.14
N LYS A 4 -0.77 -36.64 8.60
CA LYS A 4 -1.80 -35.71 8.07
C LYS A 4 -1.64 -34.26 8.57
N HIS A 5 -0.93 -34.06 9.69
CA HIS A 5 -0.72 -32.73 10.29
C HIS A 5 0.52 -32.01 9.75
N TRP A 6 1.55 -32.75 9.34
CA TRP A 6 2.77 -32.17 8.76
C TRP A 6 2.49 -31.43 7.45
N GLY A 7 1.66 -31.98 6.56
CA GLY A 7 1.27 -31.31 5.31
C GLY A 7 0.51 -30.00 5.54
N LYS A 8 -0.24 -29.88 6.63
CA LYS A 8 -0.94 -28.64 7.00
C LYS A 8 0.01 -27.60 7.58
N ILE A 9 0.98 -28.04 8.40
CA ILE A 9 2.00 -27.16 8.99
C ILE A 9 2.95 -26.64 7.90
N THR A 10 3.39 -27.48 6.98
CA THR A 10 4.24 -27.05 5.85
C THR A 10 3.49 -26.13 4.89
N ALA A 11 2.22 -26.43 4.57
CA ALA A 11 1.39 -25.53 3.77
C ALA A 11 1.16 -24.17 4.46
N LEU A 12 0.93 -24.15 5.78
CA LEU A 12 0.78 -22.93 6.56
C LEU A 12 2.09 -22.13 6.59
N LEU A 13 3.23 -22.78 6.81
CA LEU A 13 4.54 -22.15 6.80
C LEU A 13 4.89 -21.57 5.43
N LEU A 14 4.60 -22.28 4.34
CA LEU A 14 4.81 -21.77 2.98
C LEU A 14 3.91 -20.58 2.66
N LEU A 15 2.65 -20.58 3.14
CA LEU A 15 1.76 -19.43 3.03
C LEU A 15 2.25 -18.24 3.84
N VAL A 16 2.71 -18.47 5.07
CA VAL A 16 3.24 -17.42 5.96
C VAL A 16 4.54 -16.86 5.37
N PHE A 17 5.50 -17.68 4.97
CA PHE A 17 6.74 -17.22 4.32
C PHE A 17 6.49 -16.54 2.96
N GLY A 18 5.55 -17.07 2.18
CA GLY A 18 5.10 -16.48 0.92
C GLY A 18 4.42 -15.13 1.10
N LYS A 19 3.79 -14.87 2.25
CA LYS A 19 3.22 -13.57 2.64
C LYS A 19 4.24 -12.68 3.35
N LEU A 20 5.22 -13.24 4.04
CA LEU A 20 6.24 -12.54 4.79
C LEU A 20 7.15 -11.70 3.87
N LYS A 21 7.43 -12.17 2.66
CA LYS A 21 8.17 -11.37 1.66
C LYS A 21 7.45 -10.06 1.32
N TRP A 22 6.12 -10.05 1.32
CA TRP A 22 5.31 -8.86 1.05
C TRP A 22 5.27 -7.93 2.27
N VAL A 23 5.21 -8.49 3.47
CA VAL A 23 5.33 -7.73 4.73
C VAL A 23 6.71 -7.07 4.84
N LEU A 24 7.78 -7.78 4.50
CA LEU A 24 9.14 -7.24 4.48
C LEU A 24 9.33 -6.22 3.35
N ALA A 25 8.69 -6.41 2.19
CA ALA A 25 8.68 -5.41 1.12
C ALA A 25 7.94 -4.13 1.57
N LEU A 26 6.81 -4.26 2.25
CA LEU A 26 6.10 -3.15 2.91
C LEU A 26 6.99 -2.44 3.92
N PHE A 27 7.78 -3.18 4.70
CA PHE A 27 8.72 -2.62 5.67
C PHE A 27 9.92 -1.92 5.03
N LYS A 28 10.38 -2.39 3.86
CA LYS A 28 11.45 -1.75 3.09
C LYS A 28 10.98 -0.54 2.30
N LEU A 29 9.72 -0.53 1.85
CA LEU A 29 9.13 0.54 1.03
C LEU A 29 8.49 1.65 1.88
N GLY A 30 7.91 1.31 3.04
CA GLY A 30 7.30 2.24 3.97
C GLY A 30 8.28 2.68 5.04
N LYS A 31 8.53 3.99 5.16
CA LYS A 31 9.12 4.51 6.40
C LYS A 31 8.18 4.19 7.56
N PHE A 32 8.70 4.03 8.78
CA PHE A 32 7.92 3.71 9.99
C PHE A 32 6.61 4.51 10.11
N ALA A 33 6.63 5.79 9.72
CA ALA A 33 5.45 6.67 9.69
C ALA A 33 4.33 6.20 8.74
N THR A 34 4.65 5.67 7.56
CA THR A 34 3.66 5.15 6.59
C THR A 34 2.93 3.95 7.18
N LEU A 35 3.67 3.00 7.75
CA LEU A 35 3.09 1.82 8.38
C LEU A 35 2.23 2.19 9.59
N ALA A 36 2.73 3.06 10.47
CA ALA A 36 2.00 3.51 11.65
C ALA A 36 0.67 4.18 11.27
N THR A 37 0.70 5.13 10.33
CA THR A 37 -0.50 5.86 9.89
C THR A 37 -1.49 4.97 9.13
N MET A 38 -0.99 3.98 8.38
CA MET A 38 -1.82 2.97 7.72
C MET A 38 -2.54 2.08 8.74
N PHE A 39 -1.85 1.60 9.79
CA PHE A 39 -2.48 0.80 10.85
C PHE A 39 -3.51 1.60 11.64
N VAL A 40 -3.22 2.88 11.95
CA VAL A 40 -4.19 3.79 12.57
C VAL A 40 -5.43 3.92 11.67
N SER A 41 -5.24 4.06 10.35
CA SER A 41 -6.36 4.15 9.41
C SER A 41 -7.19 2.86 9.36
N VAL A 42 -6.55 1.69 9.32
CA VAL A 42 -7.27 0.40 9.40
C VAL A 42 -8.06 0.32 10.70
N TRP A 43 -7.44 0.68 11.83
CA TRP A 43 -8.10 0.64 13.13
C TRP A 43 -9.32 1.56 13.19
N VAL A 44 -9.18 2.82 12.78
CA VAL A 44 -10.29 3.78 12.74
C VAL A 44 -11.40 3.28 11.82
N TYR A 45 -11.11 2.93 10.57
CA TYR A 45 -12.15 2.43 9.66
C TYR A 45 -12.81 1.14 10.16
N ALA A 46 -12.07 0.27 10.86
CA ALA A 46 -12.62 -0.96 11.41
C ALA A 46 -13.65 -0.69 12.52
N LEU A 47 -13.46 0.36 13.32
CA LEU A 47 -14.42 0.79 14.35
C LEU A 47 -15.74 1.26 13.76
N PHE A 48 -15.71 1.98 12.63
CA PHE A 48 -16.92 2.56 12.02
C PHE A 48 -17.61 1.65 11.01
N TYR A 49 -16.86 0.88 10.23
CA TYR A 49 -17.36 0.14 9.06
C TYR A 49 -17.06 -1.36 9.10
N GLY A 50 -16.39 -1.84 10.14
CA GLY A 50 -15.96 -3.23 10.28
C GLY A 50 -14.62 -3.53 9.60
N TRP A 51 -13.93 -4.53 10.13
CA TRP A 51 -12.54 -4.83 9.76
C TRP A 51 -12.35 -5.25 8.29
N LYS A 52 -13.33 -5.93 7.69
CA LYS A 52 -13.26 -6.35 6.27
C LYS A 52 -13.22 -5.14 5.33
N PHE A 53 -14.11 -4.18 5.56
CA PHE A 53 -14.17 -2.94 4.79
C PHE A 53 -12.90 -2.12 4.99
N ALA A 54 -12.45 -1.96 6.24
CA ALA A 54 -11.25 -1.21 6.58
C ALA A 54 -10.00 -1.73 5.86
N VAL A 55 -9.79 -3.06 5.86
CA VAL A 55 -8.65 -3.67 5.18
C VAL A 55 -8.74 -3.49 3.67
N ALA A 56 -9.92 -3.71 3.06
CA ALA A 56 -10.11 -3.56 1.62
C ALA A 56 -9.88 -2.10 1.17
N LEU A 57 -10.44 -1.13 1.91
CA LEU A 57 -10.27 0.29 1.61
C LEU A 57 -8.82 0.74 1.74
N VAL A 58 -8.15 0.39 2.84
CA VAL A 58 -6.75 0.79 3.05
C VAL A 58 -5.82 0.09 2.05
N TYR A 59 -6.12 -1.15 1.67
CA TYR A 59 -5.40 -1.85 0.61
C TYR A 59 -5.53 -1.10 -0.73
N LEU A 60 -6.75 -0.73 -1.13
CA LEU A 60 -6.99 0.05 -2.35
C LEU A 60 -6.22 1.38 -2.33
N LEU A 61 -6.32 2.13 -1.23
CA LEU A 61 -5.60 3.40 -1.05
C LEU A 61 -4.09 3.20 -1.10
N PHE A 62 -3.57 2.11 -0.54
CA PHE A 62 -2.16 1.79 -0.59
C PHE A 62 -1.69 1.54 -2.02
N VAL A 63 -2.39 0.70 -2.78
CA VAL A 63 -2.01 0.41 -4.17
C VAL A 63 -2.14 1.66 -5.05
N HIS A 64 -3.18 2.47 -4.84
CA HIS A 64 -3.34 3.77 -5.49
C HIS A 64 -2.14 4.68 -5.22
N GLU A 65 -1.76 4.89 -3.96
CA GLU A 65 -0.66 5.80 -3.62
C GLU A 65 0.71 5.27 -4.10
N MET A 66 0.89 3.95 -4.10
CA MET A 66 2.08 3.33 -4.68
C MET A 66 2.16 3.54 -6.20
N GLY A 67 1.03 3.62 -6.90
CA GLY A 67 0.96 3.97 -8.32
C GLY A 67 1.53 5.37 -8.59
N HIS A 68 1.15 6.36 -7.81
CA HIS A 68 1.73 7.70 -7.88
C HIS A 68 3.24 7.69 -7.59
N LEU A 69 3.68 6.97 -6.55
CA LEU A 69 5.09 6.83 -6.19
C LEU A 69 5.93 6.19 -7.31
N MET A 70 5.42 5.13 -7.92
CA MET A 70 6.09 4.45 -9.03
C MET A 70 6.18 5.35 -10.25
N ALA A 71 5.10 6.07 -10.58
CA ALA A 71 5.09 7.01 -11.70
C ALA A 71 6.05 8.19 -11.47
N ALA A 72 6.04 8.78 -10.28
CA ALA A 72 6.96 9.85 -9.88
C ALA A 72 8.43 9.39 -9.93
N LYS A 73 8.72 8.19 -9.41
CA LYS A 73 10.06 7.59 -9.46
C LYS A 73 10.54 7.37 -10.90
N LYS A 74 9.66 6.92 -11.80
CA LYS A 74 9.98 6.75 -13.24
C LYS A 74 10.31 8.08 -13.93
N LYS A 75 9.71 9.17 -13.47
CA LYS A 75 9.98 10.54 -13.93
C LYS A 75 11.11 11.23 -13.16
N GLY A 76 11.78 10.54 -12.24
CA GLY A 76 12.89 11.08 -11.44
C GLY A 76 12.46 12.09 -10.38
N ILE A 77 11.17 12.21 -10.08
CA ILE A 77 10.63 13.15 -9.09
C ILE A 77 10.78 12.54 -7.70
N LYS A 78 11.45 13.27 -6.80
CA LYS A 78 11.58 12.86 -5.40
C LYS A 78 10.27 13.13 -4.65
N THR A 79 9.84 12.15 -3.88
CA THR A 79 8.61 12.21 -3.09
C THR A 79 8.89 11.99 -1.60
N SER A 80 7.92 12.36 -0.77
CA SER A 80 7.85 11.92 0.61
C SER A 80 7.34 10.47 0.69
N PRO A 81 7.47 9.81 1.85
CA PRO A 81 6.68 8.61 2.13
C PRO A 81 5.19 8.92 2.04
N ALA A 82 4.39 7.91 1.71
CA ALA A 82 2.95 7.99 1.80
C ALA A 82 2.50 8.11 3.26
N ILE A 83 1.51 8.97 3.52
CA ILE A 83 0.87 9.14 4.82
C ILE A 83 -0.61 8.82 4.66
N PHE A 84 -1.16 8.02 5.56
CA PHE A 84 -2.59 7.69 5.57
C PHE A 84 -3.30 8.48 6.65
N ILE A 85 -4.36 9.18 6.28
CA ILE A 85 -5.20 9.94 7.20
C ILE A 85 -6.61 9.37 7.13
N PRO A 86 -7.18 8.88 8.24
CA PRO A 86 -8.55 8.41 8.27
C PRO A 86 -9.52 9.48 7.73
N PHE A 87 -10.50 9.06 6.93
CA PHE A 87 -11.51 9.89 6.26
C PHE A 87 -11.01 10.87 5.19
N LEU A 88 -9.71 11.15 5.11
CA LEU A 88 -9.11 11.98 4.05
C LEU A 88 -8.51 11.14 2.92
N GLY A 89 -7.88 10.01 3.23
CA GLY A 89 -7.23 9.13 2.25
C GLY A 89 -5.73 8.94 2.49
N ALA A 90 -4.99 8.71 1.41
CA ALA A 90 -3.53 8.62 1.42
C ALA A 90 -2.94 9.77 0.60
N LEU A 91 -1.73 10.23 0.97
CA LEU A 91 -1.06 11.31 0.27
C LEU A 91 0.46 11.20 0.31
N ILE A 92 1.09 11.55 -0.80
CA ILE A 92 2.53 11.77 -0.96
C ILE A 92 2.79 13.25 -1.27
N GLY A 93 3.84 13.79 -0.67
CA GLY A 93 4.36 15.10 -1.04
C GLY A 93 5.38 14.96 -2.16
N MET A 94 5.25 15.76 -3.22
CA MET A 94 6.32 15.93 -4.20
C MET A 94 7.32 16.98 -3.68
N LYS A 95 8.61 16.66 -3.68
CA LYS A 95 9.67 17.60 -3.28
C LYS A 95 10.00 18.62 -4.37
N GLU A 96 9.59 18.31 -5.59
CA GLU A 96 9.89 19.07 -6.80
C GLU A 96 8.61 19.08 -7.64
N LYS A 97 8.27 20.22 -8.25
CA LYS A 97 7.10 20.29 -9.12
C LYS A 97 7.39 19.59 -10.47
N PRO A 98 6.39 18.97 -11.11
CA PRO A 98 6.53 18.49 -12.47
C PRO A 98 7.00 19.61 -13.41
N LYS A 99 7.92 19.28 -14.32
CA LYS A 99 8.51 20.26 -15.25
C LYS A 99 7.59 20.61 -16.43
N ASP A 100 6.60 19.76 -16.68
CA ASP A 100 5.66 19.87 -17.80
C ASP A 100 4.35 19.15 -17.47
N ALA A 101 3.28 19.52 -18.20
CA ALA A 101 1.93 18.99 -18.01
C ALA A 101 1.83 17.48 -18.33
N GLN A 102 2.67 16.97 -19.24
CA GLN A 102 2.68 15.55 -19.58
C GLN A 102 3.18 14.71 -18.40
N THR A 103 4.19 15.20 -17.68
CA THR A 103 4.77 14.57 -16.50
C THR A 103 3.79 14.64 -15.33
N GLU A 104 3.14 15.78 -15.14
CA GLU A 104 2.06 15.92 -14.15
C GLU A 104 0.94 14.92 -14.42
N ALA A 105 0.42 14.88 -15.65
CA ALA A 105 -0.60 13.91 -16.05
C ALA A 105 -0.14 12.47 -15.86
N PHE A 106 1.10 12.13 -16.26
CA PHE A 106 1.65 10.79 -16.09
C PHE A 106 1.69 10.35 -14.61
N VAL A 107 2.11 11.25 -13.72
CA VAL A 107 2.14 10.97 -12.27
C VAL A 107 0.73 10.90 -11.70
N ALA A 108 -0.17 11.82 -12.10
CA ALA A 108 -1.56 11.85 -11.66
C ALA A 108 -2.35 10.62 -12.10
N TYR A 109 -2.09 10.06 -13.28
CA TYR A 109 -2.73 8.82 -13.73
C TYR A 109 -2.22 7.56 -13.05
N GLY A 110 -1.00 7.60 -12.51
CA GLY A 110 -0.36 6.44 -11.87
C GLY A 110 -1.21 5.85 -10.76
N GLY A 111 -1.79 6.68 -9.88
CA GLY A 111 -2.61 6.18 -8.77
C GLY A 111 -3.93 5.55 -9.19
N PRO A 112 -4.80 6.27 -9.93
CA PRO A 112 -6.07 5.74 -10.43
C PRO A 112 -5.91 4.43 -11.21
N LEU A 113 -4.90 4.32 -12.09
CA LEU A 113 -4.68 3.12 -12.88
C LEU A 113 -4.34 1.91 -12.00
N PHE A 114 -3.40 2.06 -11.07
CA PHE A 114 -2.99 0.96 -10.20
C PHE A 114 -4.09 0.59 -9.20
N GLY A 115 -4.79 1.59 -8.66
CA GLY A 115 -5.96 1.36 -7.81
C GLY A 115 -7.05 0.57 -8.53
N PHE A 116 -7.38 0.95 -9.78
CA PHE A 116 -8.36 0.22 -10.59
C PHE A 116 -7.94 -1.24 -10.85
N LEU A 117 -6.66 -1.49 -11.16
CA LEU A 117 -6.13 -2.83 -11.37
C LEU A 117 -6.07 -3.71 -10.10
N SER A 118 -6.30 -3.13 -8.92
CA SER A 118 -6.21 -3.82 -7.63
C SER A 118 -7.53 -4.34 -7.09
N ILE A 119 -8.63 -4.04 -7.78
CA ILE A 119 -10.01 -4.45 -7.47
C ILE A 119 -10.33 -5.71 -8.29
#